data_AF-D5SIM4-F1
#
_entry.id   AF-D5SIM4-F1
#
_cell.length_a   1.000
_cell.length_b   1.000
_cell.length_c   1.000
_cell.angle_alpha   90.00
_cell.angle_beta   90.00
_cell.angle_gamma   90.00
#
_symmetry.space_group_name_H-M   'P 1'
#
loop_
_entity.id
_entity.type
_entity.pdbx_description
1 polymer ?
#
loop_
_entity_poly.entity_id
_entity_poly.type
_entity_poly.pdbx_seq_one_letter_code
_entity_poly.pdbx_strand_id
1 'polypeptide(L)'
;MTARRIRSRAAVLAAVLTAAFTCAGTTTAQPPPPPQLNPPGIHILNEEVEYGPGCPGGWLCVFETSDYRYASFALLPGVDVADVSRLRNRWVKPYDRFQSWSNNTLLTYCAYPNPGFFGPETTLAPGASANLTFKSFRVC
;
A
#
# COMPACT_ATOMS: atom_id res chain seq x y z
N MET A 1 -6.23 38.55 -88.72
CA MET A 1 -6.48 39.90 -88.16
C MET A 1 -6.24 39.84 -86.66
N THR A 2 -5.33 40.70 -86.16
CA THR A 2 -5.38 41.34 -84.81
C THR A 2 -5.27 40.41 -83.58
N ALA A 3 -4.46 40.65 -82.53
CA ALA A 3 -3.37 41.56 -82.26
C ALA A 3 -2.59 41.03 -81.03
N ARG A 4 -1.33 41.39 -81.01
CA ARG A 4 -0.32 41.27 -79.95
C ARG A 4 -0.65 42.29 -78.85
N ARG A 5 -0.56 41.95 -77.57
CA ARG A 5 0.44 42.46 -76.58
C ARG A 5 -0.03 42.33 -75.12
N ILE A 6 0.74 41.61 -74.28
CA ILE A 6 1.73 42.05 -73.26
C ILE A 6 1.17 42.84 -72.06
N ARG A 7 1.59 42.35 -70.87
CA ARG A 7 1.97 43.04 -69.61
C ARG A 7 0.95 42.86 -68.49
N SER A 8 1.29 42.68 -67.23
CA SER A 8 2.50 42.41 -66.42
C SER A 8 2.02 42.61 -64.97
N ARG A 9 2.80 42.14 -63.99
CA ARG A 9 2.77 42.51 -62.54
C ARG A 9 1.70 41.79 -61.72
N ALA A 10 1.92 41.37 -60.49
CA ALA A 10 3.10 41.37 -59.63
C ALA A 10 2.85 40.34 -58.51
N ALA A 11 3.94 39.82 -57.98
CA ALA A 11 3.97 38.97 -56.80
C ALA A 11 3.51 39.70 -55.55
N VAL A 12 2.92 38.96 -54.59
CA VAL A 12 3.18 39.15 -53.16
C VAL A 12 3.18 37.78 -52.48
N LEU A 13 4.36 37.36 -52.03
CA LEU A 13 4.55 36.31 -51.03
C LEU A 13 4.11 36.85 -49.65
N ALA A 14 3.38 36.05 -48.89
CA ALA A 14 3.30 36.19 -47.44
C ALA A 14 3.26 34.79 -46.81
N ALA A 15 4.43 34.25 -46.49
CA ALA A 15 4.58 33.05 -45.69
C ALA A 15 4.57 33.44 -44.20
N VAL A 16 3.52 33.06 -43.49
CA VAL A 16 3.41 33.23 -42.03
C VAL A 16 4.05 32.01 -41.38
N LEU A 17 5.25 32.20 -40.81
CA LEU A 17 5.93 31.22 -39.96
C LEU A 17 5.38 31.35 -38.54
N THR A 18 4.48 30.46 -38.16
CA THR A 18 3.96 30.36 -36.79
C THR A 18 5.00 29.62 -35.94
N ALA A 19 5.71 30.35 -35.08
CA ALA A 19 6.63 29.77 -34.11
C ALA A 19 5.85 28.99 -33.04
N ALA A 20 6.00 27.67 -33.03
CA ALA A 20 5.48 26.81 -31.97
C ALA A 20 6.34 26.97 -30.71
N PHE A 21 5.80 27.68 -29.72
CA PHE A 21 6.38 27.76 -28.38
C PHE A 21 6.22 26.39 -27.70
N THR A 22 7.26 25.56 -27.77
CA THR A 22 7.32 24.29 -27.05
C THR A 22 7.66 24.61 -25.60
N CYS A 23 6.68 24.57 -24.70
CA CYS A 23 6.92 24.56 -23.26
C CYS A 23 7.70 23.28 -22.93
N ALA A 24 9.02 23.40 -22.79
CA ALA A 24 9.84 22.39 -22.16
C ALA A 24 9.42 22.31 -20.68
N GLY A 25 8.42 21.47 -20.41
CA GLY A 25 8.06 21.09 -19.06
C GLY A 25 9.25 20.36 -18.46
N THR A 26 9.91 20.98 -17.48
CA THR A 26 10.84 20.31 -16.59
C THR A 26 10.03 19.32 -15.76
N THR A 27 9.93 18.08 -16.24
CA THR A 27 9.43 16.96 -15.46
C THR A 27 10.36 16.83 -14.27
N THR A 28 9.94 17.29 -13.09
CA THR A 28 10.62 17.00 -11.84
C THR A 28 10.57 15.49 -11.68
N ALA A 29 11.70 14.82 -11.92
CA ALA A 29 11.83 13.39 -11.68
C ALA A 29 11.44 13.13 -10.23
N GLN A 30 10.28 12.51 -10.02
CA GLN A 30 9.85 12.16 -8.68
C GLN A 30 10.84 11.13 -8.15
N PRO A 31 11.46 11.37 -6.98
CA PRO A 31 12.34 10.36 -6.38
C PRO A 31 11.58 9.04 -6.27
N PRO A 32 12.26 7.90 -6.49
CA PRO A 32 11.61 6.60 -6.35
C PRO A 32 10.98 6.53 -4.96
N PRO A 33 9.76 5.95 -4.84
CA PRO A 33 9.13 5.80 -3.54
C PRO A 33 10.10 5.06 -2.61
N PRO A 34 10.16 5.44 -1.32
CA PRO A 34 11.01 4.75 -0.37
C PRO A 34 10.68 3.26 -0.39
N PRO A 35 11.68 2.37 -0.19
CA PRO A 35 11.45 0.93 -0.19
C PRO A 35 10.35 0.60 0.82
N GLN A 36 9.25 0.04 0.32
CA GLN A 36 8.12 -0.32 1.14
C GLN A 36 8.47 -1.56 1.97
N LEU A 37 8.50 -1.38 3.28
CA LEU A 37 9.01 -2.37 4.23
C LEU A 37 8.04 -3.54 4.46
N ASN A 38 6.73 -3.28 4.43
CA ASN A 38 5.66 -4.27 4.59
C ASN A 38 4.67 -4.17 3.43
N PRO A 39 3.97 -5.27 3.06
CA PRO A 39 2.91 -5.25 2.07
C PRO A 39 1.87 -4.11 2.29
N PRO A 40 1.23 -3.61 1.22
CA PRO A 40 0.18 -2.60 1.34
C PRO A 40 -0.92 -2.99 2.32
N GLY A 41 -1.38 -2.02 3.11
CA GLY A 41 -2.46 -2.21 4.09
C GLY A 41 -2.04 -2.78 5.44
N ILE A 42 -0.73 -2.96 5.68
CA ILE A 42 -0.17 -3.28 7.00
C ILE A 42 0.44 -2.03 7.62
N HIS A 43 0.02 -1.71 8.84
CA HIS A 43 0.42 -0.51 9.57
C HIS A 43 1.01 -0.90 10.91
N ILE A 44 2.23 -0.45 11.21
CA ILE A 44 2.83 -0.69 12.51
C ILE A 44 2.19 0.24 13.54
N LEU A 45 1.66 -0.32 14.63
CA LEU A 45 0.99 0.43 15.69
C LEU A 45 1.93 0.77 16.83
N ASN A 46 2.76 -0.19 17.23
CA ASN A 46 3.69 -0.06 18.33
C ASN A 46 4.88 -0.96 18.06
N GLU A 47 6.06 -0.53 18.48
CA GLU A 47 7.28 -1.22 18.10
C GLU A 47 8.04 -1.77 19.30
N GLU A 48 8.12 -1.06 20.41
CA GLU A 48 8.81 -1.52 21.63
C GLU A 48 8.27 -0.89 22.92
N VAL A 49 7.27 0.01 22.85
CA VAL A 49 6.72 0.64 24.06
C VAL A 49 5.81 -0.35 24.77
N GLU A 50 5.85 -0.45 26.09
CA GLU A 50 4.99 -1.39 26.82
C GLU A 50 3.50 -1.19 26.47
N TYR A 51 3.07 0.06 26.33
CA TYR A 51 1.70 0.42 25.94
C TYR A 51 1.69 1.09 24.57
N GLY A 52 1.04 0.44 23.61
CA GLY A 52 0.75 0.99 22.29
C GLY A 52 -0.64 1.64 22.23
N PRO A 53 -1.00 2.28 21.10
CA PRO A 53 -2.38 2.65 20.86
C PRO A 53 -3.26 1.38 20.84
N GLY A 54 -4.50 1.51 21.33
CA GLY A 54 -5.49 0.45 21.21
C GLY A 54 -5.83 0.14 19.75
N CYS A 55 -6.47 -1.01 19.50
CA CYS A 55 -6.85 -1.40 18.14
C CYS A 55 -7.94 -0.47 17.58
N PRO A 56 -7.67 0.32 16.51
CA PRO A 56 -8.67 1.23 15.96
C PRO A 56 -9.87 0.49 15.37
N GLY A 57 -11.04 1.12 15.36
CA GLY A 57 -12.23 0.57 14.71
C GLY A 57 -12.02 0.40 13.21
N GLY A 58 -12.43 -0.74 12.66
CA GLY A 58 -12.24 -1.09 11.25
C GLY A 58 -10.93 -1.79 10.93
N TRP A 59 -10.15 -2.22 11.93
CA TRP A 59 -8.84 -2.85 11.73
C TRP A 59 -8.76 -4.21 12.43
N LEU A 60 -7.97 -5.13 11.85
CA LEU A 60 -7.50 -6.32 12.56
C LEU A 60 -6.15 -5.96 13.17
N CYS A 61 -5.97 -6.17 14.47
CA CYS A 61 -4.71 -5.88 15.16
C CYS A 61 -4.09 -7.15 15.73
N VAL A 62 -2.77 -7.23 15.69
CA VAL A 62 -1.98 -8.37 16.15
C VAL A 62 -0.88 -7.86 17.08
N PHE A 63 -0.70 -8.51 18.22
CA PHE A 63 0.20 -8.07 19.29
C PHE A 63 1.16 -9.18 19.70
N GLU A 64 2.38 -8.78 20.06
CA GLU A 64 3.48 -9.69 20.40
C GLU A 64 3.19 -10.55 21.64
N THR A 65 2.47 -9.96 22.60
CA THR A 65 2.19 -10.55 23.92
C THR A 65 0.71 -10.83 24.14
N SER A 66 0.40 -11.69 25.10
CA SER A 66 -0.97 -12.04 25.50
C SER A 66 -1.76 -10.88 26.12
N ASP A 67 -1.06 -9.86 26.61
CA ASP A 67 -1.67 -8.76 27.35
C ASP A 67 -1.90 -7.53 26.46
N TYR A 68 -1.85 -7.70 25.13
CA TYR A 68 -2.03 -6.64 24.13
C TYR A 68 -0.97 -5.52 24.23
N ARG A 69 0.26 -5.88 24.62
CA ARG A 69 1.40 -4.97 24.85
C ARG A 69 2.55 -5.18 23.87
N TYR A 70 3.48 -4.22 23.87
CA TYR A 70 4.70 -4.22 23.06
C TYR A 70 4.43 -4.18 21.55
N ALA A 71 5.26 -4.86 20.76
CA ALA A 71 5.19 -4.81 19.31
C ALA A 71 3.81 -5.21 18.80
N SER A 72 3.23 -4.39 17.94
CA SER A 72 1.93 -4.65 17.33
C SER A 72 1.78 -3.96 15.97
N PHE A 73 0.92 -4.54 15.15
CA PHE A 73 0.56 -4.00 13.86
C PHE A 73 -0.94 -4.17 13.60
N ALA A 74 -1.47 -3.36 12.71
CA ALA A 74 -2.85 -3.36 12.27
C ALA A 74 -2.94 -3.58 10.77
N LEU A 75 -4.04 -4.18 10.34
CA LEU A 75 -4.34 -4.45 8.94
C LEU A 75 -5.64 -3.78 8.51
N LEU A 76 -5.61 -3.22 7.31
CA LEU A 76 -6.84 -2.80 6.64
C LEU A 76 -7.73 -4.02 6.35
N PRO A 77 -9.07 -3.82 6.29
CA PRO A 77 -10.00 -4.87 5.89
C PRO A 77 -9.62 -5.45 4.52
N GLY A 78 -9.64 -6.77 4.39
CA GLY A 78 -9.34 -7.47 3.13
C GLY A 78 -7.87 -7.83 2.93
N VAL A 79 -6.96 -7.41 3.81
CA VAL A 79 -5.53 -7.71 3.68
C VAL A 79 -5.20 -9.10 4.22
N ASP A 80 -4.59 -9.92 3.35
CA ASP A 80 -4.09 -11.24 3.71
C ASP A 80 -2.59 -11.20 4.06
N VAL A 81 -2.19 -12.01 5.04
CA VAL A 81 -0.79 -12.19 5.43
C VAL A 81 -0.43 -13.67 5.33
N ALA A 82 0.28 -14.01 4.26
CA ALA A 82 0.76 -15.37 4.03
C ALA A 82 1.91 -15.77 4.97
N ASP A 83 2.70 -14.82 5.49
CA ASP A 83 3.81 -15.13 6.39
C ASP A 83 4.13 -13.93 7.28
N VAL A 84 3.71 -14.04 8.53
CA VAL A 84 3.88 -13.00 9.54
C VAL A 84 5.37 -12.76 9.86
N SER A 85 6.22 -13.79 9.72
CA SER A 85 7.68 -13.65 9.95
C SER A 85 8.40 -12.81 8.89
N ARG A 86 7.74 -12.53 7.77
CA ARG A 86 8.24 -11.63 6.72
C ARG A 86 7.92 -10.17 6.98
N LEU A 87 7.05 -9.88 7.95
CA LEU A 87 6.78 -8.51 8.37
C LEU A 87 8.01 -7.95 9.09
N ARG A 88 8.18 -6.63 8.99
CA ARG A 88 9.34 -5.92 9.51
C ARG A 88 8.89 -4.70 10.29
N ASN A 89 9.54 -4.42 11.42
CA ASN A 89 9.42 -3.14 12.10
C ASN A 89 10.33 -2.08 11.45
N ARG A 90 10.25 -0.81 11.86
CA ARG A 90 11.05 0.28 11.26
C ARG A 90 12.56 0.06 11.26
N TRP A 91 13.08 -0.81 12.13
CA TRP A 91 14.50 -1.17 12.18
C TRP A 91 14.84 -2.40 11.33
N VAL A 92 13.93 -2.82 10.46
CA VAL A 92 14.08 -3.98 9.55
C VAL A 92 14.26 -5.29 10.32
N LYS A 93 13.83 -5.34 11.59
CA LYS A 93 13.81 -6.60 12.34
C LYS A 93 12.52 -7.36 12.02
N PRO A 94 12.60 -8.70 11.86
CA PRO A 94 11.41 -9.52 11.75
C PRO A 94 10.57 -9.43 13.03
N TYR A 95 9.28 -9.67 12.89
CA TYR A 95 8.44 -9.98 14.03
C TYR A 95 8.45 -11.48 14.28
N ASP A 96 8.91 -11.88 15.45
CA ASP A 96 9.25 -13.28 15.72
C ASP A 96 8.14 -14.02 16.46
N ARG A 97 7.29 -13.27 17.19
CA ARG A 97 6.23 -13.81 18.04
C ARG A 97 5.04 -12.87 18.04
N PHE A 98 3.86 -13.45 17.86
CA PHE A 98 2.58 -12.80 18.13
C PHE A 98 1.73 -13.78 18.90
N GLN A 99 1.07 -13.27 19.94
CA GLN A 99 0.39 -14.10 20.93
C GLN A 99 -1.06 -13.67 21.14
N SER A 100 -1.46 -12.48 20.69
CA SER A 100 -2.83 -12.03 20.79
C SER A 100 -3.27 -11.21 19.58
N TRP A 101 -4.58 -11.08 19.43
CA TRP A 101 -5.21 -10.35 18.33
C TRP A 101 -6.55 -9.75 18.77
N SER A 102 -6.99 -8.73 18.03
CA SER A 102 -8.31 -8.12 18.13
C SER A 102 -8.84 -7.82 16.74
N ASN A 103 -10.01 -8.33 16.39
CA ASN A 103 -10.65 -8.07 15.11
C ASN A 103 -11.74 -7.01 15.26
N ASN A 104 -11.40 -5.75 15.01
CA ASN A 104 -12.35 -4.64 15.03
C ASN A 104 -12.91 -4.34 13.62
N THR A 105 -12.71 -5.24 12.66
CA THR A 105 -13.29 -5.15 11.31
C THR A 105 -14.71 -5.74 11.27
N LEU A 106 -15.37 -5.63 10.12
CA LEU A 106 -16.62 -6.34 9.82
C LEU A 106 -16.39 -7.69 9.13
N LEU A 107 -15.14 -8.07 8.87
CA LEU A 107 -14.77 -9.27 8.12
C LEU A 107 -14.33 -10.38 9.08
N THR A 108 -14.65 -11.61 8.72
CA THR A 108 -14.12 -12.78 9.40
C THR A 108 -12.76 -13.13 8.81
N TYR A 109 -11.77 -13.39 9.67
CA TYR A 109 -10.47 -13.86 9.23
C TYR A 109 -10.21 -15.30 9.67
N CYS A 110 -9.40 -16.00 8.90
CA CYS A 110 -9.01 -17.38 9.09
C CYS A 110 -7.51 -17.39 9.37
N ALA A 111 -7.12 -17.78 10.58
CA ALA A 111 -5.74 -17.87 11.03
C ALA A 111 -5.22 -19.30 10.98
N TYR A 112 -3.93 -19.45 10.68
CA TYR A 112 -3.28 -20.75 10.50
C TYR A 112 -1.95 -20.81 11.27
N PRO A 113 -1.59 -21.97 11.85
CA PRO A 113 -0.37 -22.11 12.66
C PRO A 113 0.91 -22.09 11.83
N ASN A 114 0.83 -22.29 10.51
CA ASN A 114 1.98 -22.26 9.60
C ASN A 114 1.86 -21.12 8.59
N PRO A 115 3.00 -20.64 8.03
CA PRO A 115 2.98 -19.76 6.88
C PRO A 115 2.25 -20.41 5.70
N GLY A 116 1.73 -19.61 4.77
CA GLY A 116 1.09 -20.07 3.54
C GLY A 116 -0.33 -20.62 3.71
N PHE A 117 -1.02 -20.27 4.81
CA PHE A 117 -2.39 -20.72 5.11
C PHE A 117 -2.50 -22.24 5.32
N PHE A 118 -1.46 -22.86 5.89
CA PHE A 118 -1.39 -24.30 6.12
C PHE A 118 -1.69 -24.68 7.58
N GLY A 119 -2.43 -25.79 7.74
CA GLY A 119 -2.75 -26.38 9.04
C GLY A 119 -4.22 -26.19 9.44
N PRO A 120 -4.59 -26.54 10.68
CA PRO A 120 -5.94 -26.30 11.18
C PRO A 120 -6.25 -24.80 11.19
N GLU A 121 -7.43 -24.47 10.71
CA GLU A 121 -7.94 -23.11 10.66
C GLU A 121 -8.51 -22.70 12.03
N THR A 122 -8.27 -21.45 12.42
CA THR A 122 -8.94 -20.82 13.55
C THR A 122 -9.62 -19.54 13.11
N THR A 123 -10.90 -19.41 13.41
CA THR A 123 -11.69 -18.24 13.06
C THR A 123 -11.40 -17.07 13.99
N LEU A 124 -11.11 -15.91 13.40
CA LEU A 124 -11.01 -14.60 14.05
C LEU A 124 -12.28 -13.80 13.72
N ALA A 125 -13.34 -14.00 14.50
CA ALA A 125 -14.64 -13.39 14.24
C ALA A 125 -14.63 -11.85 14.44
N PRO A 126 -15.50 -11.09 13.73
CA PRO A 126 -15.71 -9.66 13.99
C PRO A 126 -16.05 -9.37 15.46
N GLY A 127 -15.43 -8.34 16.02
CA GLY A 127 -15.61 -7.92 17.42
C GLY A 127 -14.97 -8.84 18.45
N ALA A 128 -14.27 -9.89 18.03
CA ALA A 128 -13.61 -10.83 18.93
C ALA A 128 -12.14 -10.46 19.16
N SER A 129 -11.60 -10.94 20.27
CA SER A 129 -10.19 -10.85 20.63
C SER A 129 -9.80 -12.09 21.43
N ALA A 130 -8.59 -12.60 21.23
CA ALA A 130 -8.11 -13.75 21.98
C ALA A 130 -6.58 -13.84 21.98
N ASN A 131 -6.07 -14.74 22.83
CA ASN A 131 -4.69 -15.17 22.80
C ASN A 131 -4.56 -16.37 21.86
N LEU A 132 -3.82 -16.19 20.78
CA LEU A 132 -3.57 -17.21 19.78
C LEU A 132 -2.27 -16.90 19.04
N THR A 133 -1.41 -17.90 18.92
CA THR A 133 -0.24 -17.84 18.05
C THR A 133 -0.60 -18.38 16.67
N PHE A 134 -0.39 -17.56 15.65
CA PHE A 134 -0.55 -17.95 14.24
C PHE A 134 0.57 -17.36 13.40
N LYS A 135 0.82 -17.96 12.23
CA LYS A 135 1.90 -17.56 11.31
C LYS A 135 1.39 -17.02 9.98
N SER A 136 0.14 -17.25 9.65
CA SER A 136 -0.54 -16.65 8.51
C SER A 136 -2.02 -16.50 8.79
N PHE A 137 -2.67 -15.59 8.08
CA PHE A 137 -4.11 -15.39 8.14
C PHE A 137 -4.61 -14.66 6.90
N ARG A 138 -5.86 -14.93 6.53
CA ARG A 138 -6.53 -14.34 5.36
C ARG A 138 -8.00 -14.12 5.68
N VAL A 139 -8.69 -13.35 4.85
CA VAL A 139 -10.15 -13.31 4.91
C VAL A 139 -10.71 -14.72 4.67
N CYS A 140 -11.65 -15.12 5.52
CA CYS A 140 -12.57 -16.20 5.21
C CYS A 140 -13.63 -15.64 4.24
#